data_AF-A0A923L8Q6-F1
#
_entry.id   AF-A0A923L8Q6-F1
#
_cell.length_a   1.000
_cell.length_b   1.000
_cell.length_c   1.000
_cell.angle_alpha   90.00
_cell.angle_beta   90.00
_cell.angle_gamma   90.00
#
_symmetry.space_group_name_H-M   'P 1'
#
loop_
_entity.id
_entity.type
_entity.pdbx_description
1 polymer ?
#
loop_
_entity_poly.entity_id
_entity_poly.type
_entity_poly.pdbx_seq_one_letter_code
_entity_poly.pdbx_strand_id
1 'polypeptide(L)'
;MDKEQLKLISEIFGHELRKIRDIERDVTQERFSQDTGIGPEHIGEIERGTRLPRIETLLRLRNAGVDINLIFDRIIKELENNGFDITKE
;
A
#
# COMPACT_ATOMS: atom_id res chain seq x y z
N MET A 1 12.91 2.19 12.24
CA MET A 1 12.59 3.02 11.05
C MET A 1 12.23 4.43 11.48
N ASP A 2 12.82 5.43 10.87
CA ASP A 2 12.53 6.84 11.14
C ASP A 2 11.29 7.35 10.38
N LYS A 3 10.95 8.62 10.60
CA LYS A 3 9.77 9.28 10.02
C LYS A 3 9.87 9.43 8.49
N GLU A 4 11.08 9.60 7.97
CA GLU A 4 11.32 9.76 6.52
C GLU A 4 11.12 8.43 5.81
N GLN A 5 11.67 7.35 6.37
CA GLN A 5 11.48 5.99 5.89
C GLN A 5 10.00 5.58 5.93
N LEU A 6 9.29 5.86 7.03
CA LEU A 6 7.85 5.56 7.13
C LEU A 6 7.01 6.34 6.11
N LYS A 7 7.39 7.60 5.84
CA LYS A 7 6.72 8.41 4.82
C LYS A 7 6.94 7.82 3.43
N LEU A 8 8.18 7.47 3.08
CA LEU A 8 8.51 6.84 1.81
C LEU A 8 7.75 5.52 1.60
N ILE A 9 7.70 4.67 2.63
CA ILE A 9 6.91 3.42 2.59
C ILE A 9 5.44 3.70 2.30
N SER A 10 4.85 4.66 3.02
CA SER A 10 3.43 4.99 2.88
C SER A 10 3.10 5.50 1.47
N GLU A 11 3.97 6.34 0.91
CA GLU A 11 3.84 6.84 -0.47
C GLU A 11 3.96 5.72 -1.51
N ILE A 12 4.95 4.83 -1.39
CA ILE A 12 5.12 3.69 -2.31
C ILE A 12 3.94 2.73 -2.20
N PHE A 13 3.53 2.38 -0.97
CA PHE A 13 2.41 1.48 -0.75
C PHE A 13 1.14 2.04 -1.39
N GLY A 14 0.84 3.31 -1.14
CA GLY A 14 -0.32 3.99 -1.68
C GLY A 14 -0.32 4.02 -3.20
N HIS A 15 0.83 4.35 -3.80
CA HIS A 15 1.00 4.37 -5.25
C HIS A 15 0.75 3.01 -5.90
N GLU A 16 1.39 1.94 -5.39
CA GLU A 16 1.21 0.60 -5.95
C GLU A 16 -0.21 0.07 -5.73
N LEU A 17 -0.82 0.34 -4.57
CA LEU A 17 -2.21 -0.03 -4.33
C LEU A 17 -3.15 0.64 -5.34
N ARG A 18 -2.95 1.94 -5.57
CA ARG A 18 -3.74 2.69 -6.54
C ARG A 18 -3.61 2.09 -7.93
N LYS A 19 -2.37 1.82 -8.37
CA LYS A 19 -2.07 1.22 -9.67
C LYS A 19 -2.76 -0.15 -9.84
N ILE A 20 -2.72 -1.00 -8.83
CA ILE A 20 -3.45 -2.28 -8.84
C ILE A 20 -4.95 -2.05 -8.98
N ARG A 21 -5.51 -1.04 -8.29
CA ARG A 21 -6.94 -0.73 -8.36
C ARG A 21 -7.36 -0.14 -9.70
N ASP A 22 -6.69 0.91 -10.18
CA ASP A 22 -7.15 1.71 -11.32
C ASP A 22 -6.63 1.23 -12.68
N ILE A 23 -5.42 0.68 -12.75
CA ILE A 23 -4.84 0.22 -14.01
C ILE A 23 -5.07 -1.28 -14.20
N GLU A 24 -4.80 -2.09 -13.17
CA GLU A 24 -4.85 -3.55 -13.31
C GLU A 24 -6.27 -4.12 -13.17
N ARG A 25 -7.09 -3.49 -12.32
CA ARG A 25 -8.48 -3.93 -12.07
C ARG A 25 -9.54 -3.02 -12.68
N ASP A 26 -9.18 -1.79 -13.07
CA ASP A 26 -10.10 -0.78 -13.62
C ASP A 26 -11.37 -0.58 -12.79
N VAL A 27 -11.21 -0.41 -11.47
CA VAL A 27 -12.33 -0.19 -10.54
C VAL A 27 -12.20 1.13 -9.78
N THR A 28 -13.35 1.73 -9.42
CA THR A 28 -13.37 2.94 -8.58
C THR A 28 -13.03 2.62 -7.11
N GLN A 29 -12.76 3.65 -6.30
CA GLN A 29 -12.54 3.46 -4.86
C GLN A 29 -13.79 2.92 -4.15
N GLU A 30 -14.99 3.30 -4.60
CA GLU A 30 -16.26 2.79 -4.09
C GLU A 30 -16.43 1.30 -4.41
N ARG A 31 -16.10 0.88 -5.63
CA ARG A 31 -16.17 -0.53 -5.99
C ARG A 31 -15.13 -1.34 -5.21
N PHE A 32 -13.90 -0.85 -5.12
CA PHE A 32 -12.84 -1.51 -4.36
C PHE A 32 -13.14 -1.55 -2.86
N SER A 33 -13.87 -0.55 -2.35
CA SER A 33 -14.41 -0.54 -0.99
C SER A 33 -15.37 -1.70 -0.75
N GLN A 34 -16.22 -2.04 -1.71
CA GLN A 34 -17.12 -3.19 -1.60
C GLN A 34 -16.35 -4.51 -1.57
N ASP A 35 -15.31 -4.66 -2.40
CA ASP A 35 -14.53 -5.89 -2.51
C ASP A 35 -13.66 -6.15 -1.25
N THR A 36 -13.13 -5.08 -0.64
CA THR A 36 -12.25 -5.16 0.54
C THR A 36 -13.00 -4.95 1.88
N GLY A 37 -14.19 -4.37 1.80
CA GLY A 37 -14.94 -3.80 2.92
C GLY A 37 -14.30 -2.57 3.58
N ILE A 38 -13.16 -2.08 3.08
CA ILE A 38 -12.48 -0.90 3.62
C ILE A 38 -13.22 0.33 3.11
N GLY A 39 -13.57 1.29 3.96
CA GLY A 39 -14.29 2.50 3.51
C GLY A 39 -13.52 3.26 2.40
N PRO A 40 -14.23 3.89 1.43
CA PRO A 40 -13.60 4.52 0.27
C PRO A 40 -12.68 5.69 0.68
N GLU A 41 -13.02 6.43 1.73
CA GLU A 41 -12.15 7.46 2.31
C GLU A 41 -10.82 6.88 2.79
N HIS A 42 -10.87 5.76 3.53
CA HIS A 42 -9.69 5.08 4.06
C HIS A 42 -8.83 4.50 2.93
N ILE A 43 -9.44 3.97 1.87
CA ILE A 43 -8.72 3.59 0.63
C ILE A 43 -7.99 4.81 0.06
N GLY A 44 -8.69 5.95 -0.08
CA GLY A 44 -8.10 7.18 -0.59
C GLY A 44 -6.95 7.70 0.28
N GLU A 45 -7.06 7.62 1.61
CA GLU A 45 -5.97 8.00 2.53
C GLU A 45 -4.72 7.14 2.34
N ILE A 46 -4.90 5.83 2.13
CA ILE A 46 -3.81 4.88 1.87
C ILE A 46 -3.20 5.18 0.50
N GLU A 47 -4.00 5.32 -0.55
CA GLU A 47 -3.53 5.59 -1.92
C GLU A 47 -2.74 6.89 -2.05
N ARG A 48 -3.04 7.90 -1.22
CA ARG A 48 -2.28 9.16 -1.15
C ARG A 48 -1.02 9.08 -0.28
N GLY A 49 -0.76 7.94 0.37
CA GLY A 49 0.32 7.78 1.34
C GLY A 49 0.13 8.58 2.63
N THR A 50 -1.05 9.16 2.86
CA THR A 50 -1.35 9.90 4.10
C THR A 50 -1.59 9.00 5.30
N ARG A 51 -1.87 7.71 5.06
CA ARG A 51 -2.03 6.69 6.09
C ARG A 51 -1.40 5.37 5.66
N LEU A 52 -0.50 4.86 6.50
CA LEU A 52 0.04 3.52 6.35
C LEU A 52 -1.01 2.48 6.80
N PRO A 53 -1.28 1.44 6.00
CA PRO A 53 -2.25 0.40 6.37
C PRO A 53 -1.77 -0.41 7.57
N ARG A 54 -2.73 -0.74 8.45
CA ARG A 54 -2.48 -1.66 9.58
C ARG A 54 -2.55 -3.11 9.08
N ILE A 55 -2.06 -4.05 9.90
CA ILE A 55 -2.11 -5.49 9.59
C ILE A 55 -3.51 -5.95 9.18
N GLU A 56 -4.55 -5.53 9.89
CA GLU A 56 -5.94 -5.86 9.53
C GLU A 56 -6.30 -5.40 8.11
N THR A 57 -5.90 -4.18 7.73
CA THR A 57 -6.11 -3.62 6.40
C THR A 57 -5.38 -4.45 5.33
N LEU A 58 -4.14 -4.85 5.60
CA LEU A 58 -3.36 -5.71 4.70
C LEU A 58 -4.03 -7.07 4.48
N LEU A 59 -4.57 -7.68 5.54
CA LEU A 59 -5.30 -8.95 5.45
C LEU A 59 -6.55 -8.82 4.60
N ARG A 60 -7.29 -7.71 4.73
CA ARG A 60 -8.49 -7.44 3.93
C ARG A 60 -8.17 -7.21 2.46
N LEU A 61 -7.11 -6.46 2.16
CA LEU A 61 -6.61 -6.27 0.80
C LEU A 61 -6.19 -7.60 0.18
N ARG A 62 -5.42 -8.41 0.91
CA ARG A 62 -4.99 -9.75 0.46
C ARG A 62 -6.19 -10.67 0.22
N ASN A 63 -7.19 -10.66 1.10
CA ASN A 63 -8.42 -11.44 0.93
C ASN A 63 -9.23 -10.98 -0.29
N ALA A 64 -9.18 -9.69 -0.64
CA ALA A 64 -9.73 -9.15 -1.88
C ALA A 64 -8.82 -9.40 -3.11
N GLY A 65 -7.82 -10.28 -2.98
CA GLY A 65 -6.94 -10.73 -4.05
C GLY A 65 -5.80 -9.78 -4.41
N VAL A 66 -5.53 -8.74 -3.59
CA VAL A 66 -4.38 -7.85 -3.83
C VAL A 66 -3.10 -8.61 -3.52
N ASP A 67 -2.14 -8.59 -4.44
CA ASP A 67 -0.81 -9.15 -4.19
C ASP A 67 0.02 -8.21 -3.32
N ILE A 68 -0.11 -8.37 -2.00
CA ILE A 68 0.63 -7.57 -1.03
C ILE A 68 2.14 -7.82 -1.10
N ASN A 69 2.57 -9.02 -1.52
CA ASN A 69 3.99 -9.32 -1.62
C ASN A 69 4.63 -8.49 -2.73
N LEU A 70 3.95 -8.31 -3.86
CA LEU A 70 4.42 -7.44 -4.94
C LEU A 70 4.67 -6.00 -4.45
N ILE A 71 3.77 -5.47 -3.62
CA ILE A 71 3.93 -4.13 -3.04
C ILE A 71 5.13 -4.10 -2.07
N PHE A 72 5.30 -5.13 -1.25
CA PHE A 72 6.44 -5.23 -0.34
C PHE A 72 7.77 -5.35 -1.08
N ASP A 73 7.85 -6.16 -2.13
CA ASP A 73 9.04 -6.29 -2.96
C ASP A 73 9.41 -4.93 -3.58
N ARG A 74 8.41 -4.13 -3.99
CA ARG A 74 8.65 -2.77 -4.48
C ARG A 74 9.19 -1.86 -3.38
N ILE A 75 8.61 -1.90 -2.19
CA ILE A 75 9.05 -1.11 -1.04
C ILE A 75 10.49 -1.45 -0.68
N ILE A 76 10.82 -2.74 -0.56
CA ILE A 76 12.17 -3.22 -0.23
C ILE A 76 13.17 -2.68 -1.25
N LYS A 77 12.89 -2.85 -2.54
CA LYS A 77 13.74 -2.36 -3.62
C LYS A 77 13.98 -0.86 -3.55
N GLU A 78 12.94 -0.06 -3.29
CA GLU A 78 13.11 1.40 -3.18
C GLU A 78 13.86 1.80 -1.93
N LEU A 79 13.66 1.12 -0.80
CA LEU A 79 14.43 1.39 0.41
C LEU A 79 15.92 1.11 0.19
N GLU A 80 16.25 -0.02 -0.44
CA GLU A 80 17.62 -0.36 -0.82
C GLU A 80 18.25 0.69 -1.76
N ASN A 81 17.50 1.14 -2.78
CA ASN A 81 17.96 2.20 -3.70
C ASN A 81 18.25 3.52 -2.98
N ASN A 82 17.53 3.82 -1.91
CA ASN A 82 17.73 5.00 -1.08
C ASN A 82 18.79 4.79 0.03
N GLY A 83 19.48 3.65 0.02
CA GLY A 83 20.56 3.34 0.97
C GLY A 83 20.07 2.94 2.37
N PHE A 84 18.79 2.59 2.52
CA PHE A 84 18.23 2.13 3.78
C PHE A 84 18.45 0.63 3.96
N ASP A 85 19.13 0.26 5.04
CA ASP A 85 19.29 -1.15 5.43
C ASP A 85 18.10 -1.59 6.30
N ILE A 86 17.20 -2.36 5.69
CA ILE A 86 15.99 -2.86 6.38
C ILE A 86 16.28 -4.05 7.32
N THR A 87 17.51 -4.57 7.32
CA THR A 87 17.92 -5.72 8.14
C THR A 87 18.59 -5.32 9.44
N LYS A 88 18.89 -4.03 9.61
CA LYS A 88 19.47 -3.48 10.85
C LYS A 88 18.36 -2.88 11.71
N GLU A 89 18.34 -3.29 12.97
CA GLU A 89 17.42 -2.77 14.02
C GLU A 89 17.59 -1.26 14.26
#